data_AF-A0A6M7Y6A1-F1
#
_entry.id   AF-A0A6M7Y6A1-F1
#
_cell.length_a   1.000
_cell.length_b   1.000
_cell.length_c   1.000
_cell.angle_alpha   90.00
_cell.angle_beta   90.00
_cell.angle_gamma   90.00
#
_symmetry.space_group_name_H-M   'P 1'
#
loop_
_entity.id
_entity.type
_entity.pdbx_description
1 polymer ?
#
loop_
_entity_poly.entity_id
_entity_poly.type
_entity_poly.pdbx_seq_one_letter_code
_entity_poly.pdbx_strand_id
1 'polypeptide(L)' 'MRWHVADRAAKEAKAKAPVLDQVDVVLAEDGKSVALYGYTSDDQCFTQSFAALPMAIDEENIIDDEWRAAADPTKWVRL' A
#
# COMPACT_ATOMS: atom_id res chain seq x y z
N MET A 1 -27.86 -15.09 -31.23
CA MET A 1 -26.52 -15.59 -30.86
C MET A 1 -25.61 -14.39 -30.66
N ARG A 2 -25.45 -13.90 -29.41
CA ARG A 2 -24.58 -12.77 -29.07
C ARG A 2 -23.72 -13.20 -27.89
N TRP A 3 -22.61 -13.86 -28.22
CA TRP A 3 -21.64 -14.40 -27.27
C TRP A 3 -20.69 -13.29 -26.79
N HIS A 4 -20.54 -13.19 -25.47
CA HIS A 4 -19.36 -12.74 -24.72
C HIS A 4 -18.46 -11.65 -25.34
N VAL A 5 -18.91 -10.39 -25.36
CA VAL A 5 -18.00 -9.24 -25.52
C VAL A 5 -17.89 -8.40 -24.23
N ALA A 6 -18.82 -8.54 -23.29
CA ALA A 6 -18.81 -7.79 -22.03
C ALA A 6 -17.76 -8.30 -21.02
N ASP A 7 -17.28 -9.53 -21.14
CA ASP A 7 -16.41 -10.16 -20.15
C ASP A 7 -14.92 -9.79 -20.30
N ARG A 8 -14.51 -9.27 -21.47
CA ARG A 8 -13.10 -8.96 -21.73
C ARG A 8 -12.67 -7.57 -21.23
N ALA A 9 -13.62 -6.65 -21.05
CA ALA A 9 -13.34 -5.30 -20.55
C ALA A 9 -13.08 -5.27 -19.03
N ALA A 10 -13.53 -6.29 -18.29
CA ALA A 10 -13.28 -6.40 -16.85
C ALA A 10 -11.86 -6.89 -16.51
N LYS A 11 -11.06 -7.31 -17.51
CA LYS A 11 -9.78 -7.99 -17.31
C LYS A 11 -8.54 -7.08 -17.40
N GLU A 12 -8.71 -5.79 -17.70
CA GLU A 12 -7.59 -4.87 -17.96
C GLU A 12 -7.70 -3.52 -17.25
N ALA A 13 -8.56 -3.38 -16.24
CA ALA A 13 -8.39 -2.31 -15.26
C ALA A 13 -7.27 -2.71 -14.29
N LYS A 14 -6.01 -2.73 -14.78
CA LYS A 14 -4.86 -2.62 -13.88
C LYS A 14 -5.02 -1.24 -13.26
N ALA A 15 -5.59 -1.16 -12.05
CA ALA A 15 -5.68 0.08 -11.31
C ALA A 15 -4.28 0.67 -11.29
N LYS A 16 -4.10 1.81 -11.97
CA LYS A 16 -2.84 2.52 -11.98
C LYS A 16 -2.51 2.80 -10.52
N ALA A 17 -1.31 2.41 -10.07
CA ALA A 17 -0.84 2.72 -8.73
C ALA A 17 -1.03 4.23 -8.47
N PRO A 18 -1.50 4.64 -7.27
CA PRO A 18 -1.64 6.05 -6.96
C PRO A 18 -0.29 6.75 -7.08
N VAL A 19 -0.30 7.99 -7.55
CA VAL A 19 0.89 8.86 -7.49
C VAL A 19 0.88 9.48 -6.10
N LEU A 20 1.83 9.07 -5.25
CA LEU A 20 1.94 9.51 -3.87
C LEU A 20 3.05 10.55 -3.77
N ASP A 21 2.76 11.68 -3.15
CA ASP A 21 3.72 12.77 -2.91
C ASP A 21 4.46 12.59 -1.59
N GLN A 22 3.80 11.95 -0.62
CA GLN A 22 4.36 11.61 0.68
C GLN A 22 3.96 10.19 1.08
N VAL A 23 4.88 9.48 1.72
CA VAL A 23 4.63 8.17 2.33
C VAL A 23 5.21 8.14 3.73
N ASP A 24 4.33 8.03 4.72
CA ASP A 24 4.70 7.90 6.13
C ASP A 24 4.77 6.42 6.50
N VAL A 25 5.78 6.08 7.31
CA VAL A 25 6.00 4.73 7.83
C VAL A 25 5.61 4.73 9.30
N VAL A 26 4.74 3.80 9.69
CA VAL A 26 4.21 3.74 11.05
C VAL A 26 4.36 2.32 11.58
N LEU A 27 5.02 2.18 12.73
CA LEU A 27 4.99 0.96 13.51
C LEU A 27 3.65 0.88 14.24
N ALA A 28 2.93 -0.22 14.09
CA ALA A 28 1.68 -0.45 14.80
C ALA A 28 1.95 -0.71 16.30
N GLU A 29 0.92 -0.51 17.14
CA GLU A 29 1.00 -0.71 18.59
C GLU A 29 1.38 -2.13 19.01
N ASP A 30 1.26 -3.12 18.11
CA ASP A 30 1.71 -4.50 18.36
C ASP A 30 3.25 -4.64 18.35
N GLY A 31 3.96 -3.58 17.94
CA GLY A 31 5.41 -3.52 17.82
C GLY A 31 5.98 -4.47 16.76
N LYS A 32 5.15 -5.00 15.84
CA LYS A 32 5.53 -6.05 14.88
C LYS A 32 5.05 -5.80 13.46
N SER A 33 3.96 -5.06 13.32
CA SER A 33 3.36 -4.73 12.05
C SER A 33 3.76 -3.32 11.63
N VAL A 34 4.12 -3.15 10.36
CA VAL A 34 4.36 -1.83 9.77
C VAL A 34 3.21 -1.49 8.84
N ALA A 35 2.70 -0.27 8.94
CA ALA A 35 1.75 0.32 8.02
C ALA A 35 2.38 1.51 7.30
N LEU A 36 2.03 1.67 6.03
CA LEU A 36 2.36 2.83 5.24
C LEU A 36 1.10 3.65 5.03
N TYR A 37 1.24 4.97 5.12
CA TYR A 37 0.21 5.92 4.74
C TYR A 37 0.73 6.78 3.60
N GLY A 38 0.07 6.67 2.46
CA GLY A 38 0.39 7.41 1.25
C GLY A 38 -0.57 8.57 1.07
N TYR A 39 -0.04 9.74 0.72
CA TYR A 39 -0.82 10.94 0.49
C TYR A 39 -0.61 11.45 -0.94
N THR A 40 -1.68 11.88 -1.58
CA THR A 40 -1.64 12.54 -2.90
C THR A 40 -1.80 14.05 -2.77
N SER A 41 -1.43 14.79 -3.80
CA SER A 41 -1.60 16.24 -3.93
C SER A 41 -3.04 16.71 -3.83
N ASP A 42 -3.98 15.79 -4.06
CA ASP A 42 -5.43 16.02 -4.01
C ASP A 42 -6.02 15.62 -2.65
N ASP A 43 -5.20 15.58 -1.60
CA ASP A 43 -5.54 15.19 -0.22
C ASP A 43 -6.19 13.80 -0.10
N GLN A 44 -5.88 12.87 -1.01
CA GLN A 44 -6.34 11.49 -0.89
C GLN A 44 -5.35 10.68 -0.04
N CYS A 45 -5.89 9.87 0.87
CA CYS A 45 -5.10 8.99 1.72
C CYS A 45 -5.25 7.53 1.28
N PHE A 46 -4.14 6.83 1.25
CA PHE A 46 -4.03 5.41 0.95
C PHE A 46 -3.25 4.71 2.05
N THR A 47 -3.53 3.43 2.25
CA THR A 47 -2.79 2.59 3.18
C THR A 47 -2.33 1.30 2.55
N GLN A 48 -1.23 0.77 3.05
CA GLN A 48 -0.75 -0.58 2.81
C GLN A 48 -0.12 -1.08 4.10
N SER A 49 -0.36 -2.33 4.48
CA SER A 49 0.25 -2.93 5.66
C SER A 49 1.06 -4.16 5.30
N PHE A 50 2.10 -4.39 6.10
CA PHE A 50 2.91 -5.58 6.05
C PHE A 50 2.43 -6.59 7.09
N ALA A 51 2.66 -7.87 6.80
CA ALA A 51 2.39 -8.91 7.78
C ALA A 51 3.28 -8.70 9.01
N ALA A 52 2.73 -8.98 10.19
CA ALA A 52 3.47 -8.92 11.44
C ALA A 52 4.76 -9.75 11.36
N LEU A 53 5.89 -9.15 11.73
CA LEU A 53 7.16 -9.85 11.83
C LEU A 53 7.14 -10.86 13.00
N PRO A 54 7.93 -11.94 12.92
CA PRO A 54 7.98 -12.95 13.99
C PRO A 54 8.56 -12.41 15.31
N MET A 55 9.20 -11.24 15.28
CA MET A 55 9.80 -10.57 16.42
C MET A 55 9.40 -9.09 16.45
N ALA A 56 9.48 -8.47 17.63
CA ALA A 56 9.23 -7.05 17.78
C ALA A 56 10.30 -6.22 17.07
N ILE A 57 9.87 -5.08 16.52
CA ILE A 57 10.70 -4.04 15.94
C ILE A 57 10.94 -3.01 17.03
N ASP A 58 12.20 -2.63 17.21
CA ASP A 58 12.55 -1.48 18.03
C ASP A 58 12.29 -0.21 17.22
N GLU A 59 11.50 0.72 17.75
CA GLU A 59 11.11 1.95 17.08
C GLU A 59 12.33 2.78 16.65
N GLU A 60 13.41 2.76 17.43
CA GLU A 60 14.65 3.47 17.09
C GLU A 60 15.38 2.87 15.87
N ASN A 61 15.02 1.64 15.50
CA ASN A 61 15.64 0.89 14.40
C ASN A 61 14.73 0.79 13.16
N ILE A 62 13.61 1.53 13.11
CA ILE A 62 12.80 1.58 11.89
C ILE A 62 13.53 2.39 10.81
N ILE A 63 13.75 1.77 9.65
CA ILE A 63 14.41 2.41 8.51
C ILE A 63 13.34 2.72 7.48
N ASP A 64 12.82 3.94 7.50
CA ASP A 64 11.69 4.35 6.66
C ASP A 64 11.89 4.03 5.17
N ASP A 65 13.09 4.29 4.65
CA ASP A 65 13.39 4.14 3.24
C ASP A 65 13.32 2.68 2.77
N GLU A 66 13.66 1.73 3.63
CA GLU A 66 13.53 0.30 3.32
C GLU A 66 12.06 -0.11 3.23
N TRP A 67 11.23 0.37 4.15
CA TRP A 67 9.80 0.10 4.15
C TRP A 67 9.07 0.77 2.98
N ARG A 68 9.45 2.01 2.63
CA ARG A 68 8.97 2.68 1.42
C ARG A 68 9.36 1.91 0.16
N ALA A 69 10.61 1.45 0.07
CA ALA A 69 11.09 0.66 -1.07
C ALA A 69 10.43 -0.72 -1.18
N ALA A 70 10.01 -1.30 -0.06
CA ALA A 70 9.30 -2.57 0.00
C ALA A 70 7.80 -2.48 -0.36
N ALA A 71 7.25 -1.26 -0.50
CA ALA A 71 5.85 -1.06 -0.84
C ALA A 71 5.51 -1.67 -2.20
N ASP A 72 4.39 -2.40 -2.26
CA ASP A 72 3.87 -2.91 -3.53
C ASP A 72 2.95 -1.86 -4.17
N PRO A 73 3.27 -1.33 -5.37
CA PRO A 73 2.44 -0.32 -6.04
C PRO A 73 1.00 -0.78 -6.31
N THR A 74 0.74 -2.09 -6.26
CA THR A 74 -0.57 -2.69 -6.55
C THR A 74 -1.43 -2.94 -5.31
N LYS A 75 -0.89 -2.76 -4.11
CA LYS A 75 -1.57 -3.09 -2.84
C LYS A 75 -2.06 -1.88 -2.04
N TRP A 76 -1.96 -0.68 -2.61
CA TRP A 76 -2.51 0.51 -1.98
C TRP A 76 -4.04 0.46 -1.95
N VAL A 77 -4.60 0.62 -0.75
CA VAL A 77 -6.04 0.70 -0.51
C VAL A 77 -6.39 2.12 -0.10
N ARG A 78 -7.37 2.73 -0.74
CA ARG A 78 -7.85 4.08 -0.36
C ARG A 78 -8.58 4.01 0.97
N LEU A 79 -8.28 4.95 1.89
CA LEU A 79 -8.97 5.12 3.17
C LEU A 79 -10.20 6.03 3.05
#